data_AF-A0A4V6WJP3-F1
#
_entry.id   AF-A0A4V6WJP3-F1
#
_cell.length_a   1.000
_cell.length_b   1.000
_cell.length_c   1.000
_cell.angle_alpha   90.00
_cell.angle_beta   90.00
_cell.angle_gamma   90.00
#
_symmetry.space_group_name_H-M   'P 1'
#
loop_
_entity.id
_entity.type
_entity.pdbx_description
1 polymer ?
#
loop_
_entity_poly.entity_id
_entity_poly.type
_entity_poly.pdbx_seq_one_letter_code
_entity_poly.pdbx_strand_id
1 'polypeptide(L)'
;MSRVLLPPVCNLFHLTRGKLVRKEELLTAVTSILDFASSAESRMTRQLNERKGSYEERRKKAFRNATAPILKAVVDRLAEQWPCEVPTAASVSSVDRVSVYLDLNEIIYKVGPMFKAWYNNLQFFLYLERIGRIISAQPVIQIEVSTPRLHFPSAILSTPIRFVTGNDLFTGAGHTMPNNSAAVVDIDQLVLRKNVASSNDRLRTLVDRLEATAADSKYEKAHVNDLRDSSSALQQSQYQYTLRNCDNIQQDVARHLRVCQMQVGSVYELLVRAVLPQSIQRLYRAVPLWSAWPLHPSGSE
;
A
#
# COMPACT_ATOMS: atom_id res chain seq x y z
N MET A 1 -45.04 -5.13 5.04
CA MET A 1 -43.69 -5.29 4.43
C MET A 1 -43.33 -4.00 3.71
N SER A 2 -42.42 -3.21 4.27
CA SER A 2 -41.98 -1.96 3.65
C SER A 2 -41.03 -2.26 2.48
N ARG A 3 -41.52 -2.13 1.24
CA ARG A 3 -40.67 -2.33 0.05
C ARG A 3 -39.74 -1.13 -0.15
N VAL A 4 -38.47 -1.44 -0.43
CA VAL A 4 -37.49 -0.45 -0.92
C VAL A 4 -37.87 -0.15 -2.36
N LEU A 5 -38.19 1.11 -2.66
CA LEU A 5 -38.42 1.56 -4.04
C LEU A 5 -37.08 1.64 -4.79
N LEU A 6 -37.12 1.64 -6.12
CA LEU A 6 -35.93 1.85 -6.94
C LEU A 6 -35.24 3.18 -6.59
N PRO A 7 -33.90 3.27 -6.72
CA PRO A 7 -33.16 4.50 -6.47
C PRO A 7 -33.70 5.64 -7.34
N PRO A 8 -33.58 6.90 -6.89
CA PRO A 8 -34.03 8.05 -7.68
C PRO A 8 -33.42 8.01 -9.08
N VAL A 9 -34.27 8.12 -10.09
CA VAL A 9 -33.87 8.04 -11.50
C VAL A 9 -33.00 9.24 -11.84
N CYS A 10 -31.70 9.02 -11.91
CA CYS A 10 -30.73 10.03 -12.30
C CYS A 10 -29.58 9.36 -13.06
N ASN A 11 -29.13 9.99 -14.14
CA ASN A 11 -28.05 9.46 -14.96
C ASN A 11 -26.68 9.61 -14.27
N LEU A 12 -26.54 10.54 -13.31
CA LEU A 12 -25.26 10.81 -12.62
C LEU A 12 -25.46 11.60 -11.30
N PHE A 13 -24.88 11.10 -10.21
CA PHE A 13 -24.81 11.82 -8.92
C PHE A 13 -23.43 12.46 -8.73
N HIS A 14 -23.39 13.77 -8.47
CA HIS A 14 -22.15 14.50 -8.21
C HIS A 14 -21.94 14.69 -6.70
N LEU A 15 -21.70 13.59 -5.97
CA LEU A 15 -21.70 13.57 -4.49
C LEU A 15 -20.72 14.58 -3.86
N THR A 16 -19.61 14.90 -4.53
CA THR A 16 -18.60 15.88 -4.06
C THR A 16 -19.16 17.29 -3.87
N ARG A 17 -20.23 17.64 -4.58
CA ARG A 17 -20.91 18.95 -4.43
C ARG A 17 -21.80 19.04 -3.19
N GLY A 18 -22.12 17.91 -2.57
CA GLY A 18 -23.04 17.85 -1.43
C GLY A 18 -24.50 18.09 -1.82
N LYS A 19 -25.37 18.19 -0.81
CA LYS A 19 -26.83 18.30 -0.96
C LYS A 19 -27.39 19.68 -0.56
N LEU A 20 -26.55 20.61 -0.13
CA LEU A 20 -26.96 21.94 0.33
C LEU A 20 -26.44 22.98 -0.65
N VAL A 21 -27.21 24.06 -0.83
CA VAL A 21 -26.76 25.22 -1.59
C VAL A 21 -25.53 25.83 -0.93
N ARG A 22 -24.52 26.13 -1.74
CA ARG A 22 -23.33 26.88 -1.33
C ARG A 22 -23.39 28.27 -1.95
N LYS A 23 -23.60 29.29 -1.11
CA LYS A 23 -23.78 30.67 -1.55
C LYS A 23 -22.54 31.22 -2.25
N GLU A 24 -21.36 30.75 -1.87
CA GLU A 24 -20.07 31.12 -2.43
C GLU A 24 -19.93 30.64 -3.89
N GLU A 25 -20.41 29.43 -4.18
CA GLU A 25 -20.42 28.88 -5.53
C GLU A 25 -21.41 29.65 -6.42
N LEU A 26 -22.60 29.99 -5.88
CA LEU A 26 -23.57 30.83 -6.58
C LEU A 26 -23.02 32.23 -6.86
N LEU A 27 -22.39 32.86 -5.87
CA LEU A 27 -21.79 34.18 -6.02
C LEU A 27 -20.73 34.18 -7.12
N THR A 28 -19.88 33.16 -7.16
CA THR A 28 -18.86 33.00 -8.20
C THR A 28 -19.50 32.84 -9.58
N ALA A 29 -20.53 32.00 -9.70
CA ALA A 29 -21.23 31.79 -10.96
C ALA A 29 -21.90 33.07 -11.48
N VAL A 30 -22.62 33.80 -10.62
CA VAL A 30 -23.32 35.04 -10.99
C VAL A 30 -22.32 36.17 -11.28
N THR A 31 -21.23 36.28 -10.52
CA THR A 31 -20.19 37.30 -10.77
C THR A 31 -19.53 37.10 -12.13
N SER A 32 -19.42 35.86 -12.62
CA SER A 32 -18.85 35.55 -13.94
C SER A 32 -19.67 36.07 -15.13
N ILE A 33 -20.91 36.50 -14.89
CA ILE A 33 -21.82 37.05 -15.91
C ILE A 33 -21.61 38.56 -16.05
N LEU A 34 -21.04 39.21 -15.04
CA LEU A 34 -20.85 40.66 -15.06
C LEU A 34 -19.84 41.07 -16.14
N ASP A 35 -20.26 42.03 -16.97
CA ASP A 35 -19.40 42.68 -17.94
C ASP A 35 -19.20 44.17 -17.60
N PHE A 36 -17.96 44.51 -17.23
CA PHE A 36 -17.61 45.90 -16.97
C PHE A 36 -17.63 46.75 -18.24
N ALA A 37 -17.35 46.20 -19.43
CA ALA A 37 -17.22 46.98 -20.65
C ALA A 37 -18.58 47.56 -21.11
N SER A 38 -19.65 46.79 -21.01
CA SER A 38 -21.02 47.22 -21.35
C SER A 38 -21.68 48.14 -20.30
N SER A 39 -21.14 48.18 -19.08
CA SER A 39 -21.69 48.96 -17.96
C SER A 39 -21.71 50.48 -18.17
N ALA A 40 -22.57 51.19 -17.44
CA ALA A 40 -22.62 52.66 -17.49
C ALA A 40 -21.39 53.31 -16.83
N GLU A 41 -20.84 52.66 -15.81
CA GLU A 41 -19.63 53.04 -15.10
C GLU A 41 -18.39 52.96 -16.01
N SER A 42 -18.48 52.13 -17.06
CA SER A 42 -17.47 52.08 -18.11
C SER A 42 -17.41 53.36 -18.95
N ARG A 43 -18.52 54.10 -19.02
CA ARG A 43 -18.67 55.32 -19.83
C ARG A 43 -18.46 56.61 -19.02
N MET A 44 -18.11 56.52 -17.73
CA MET A 44 -17.83 57.71 -16.91
C MET A 44 -16.66 58.51 -17.49
N THR A 45 -16.79 59.83 -17.56
CA THR A 45 -15.73 60.71 -18.02
C THR A 45 -14.66 60.94 -16.95
N ARG A 46 -13.45 61.28 -17.40
CA ARG A 46 -12.33 61.64 -16.52
C ARG A 46 -12.54 63.02 -15.92
N GLN A 47 -12.27 63.16 -14.63
CA GLN A 47 -12.39 64.44 -13.93
C GLN A 47 -11.18 65.35 -14.21
N LEU A 48 -11.35 66.65 -14.01
CA LEU A 48 -10.26 67.62 -14.15
C LEU A 48 -9.14 67.28 -13.17
N ASN A 49 -7.89 67.26 -13.64
CA ASN A 49 -6.68 66.91 -12.86
C ASN A 49 -6.63 65.48 -12.30
N GLU A 50 -7.54 64.59 -12.67
CA GLU A 50 -7.52 63.19 -12.24
C GLU A 50 -6.41 62.43 -12.96
N ARG A 51 -5.60 61.63 -12.26
CA ARG A 51 -4.57 60.77 -12.89
C ARG A 51 -5.24 59.57 -13.58
N LYS A 52 -4.61 59.02 -14.63
CA LYS A 52 -5.15 57.86 -15.39
C LYS A 52 -5.47 56.67 -14.48
N GLY A 53 -4.56 56.31 -13.57
CA GLY A 53 -4.78 55.21 -12.62
C GLY A 53 -5.99 55.45 -11.71
N SER A 54 -6.09 56.67 -11.15
CA SER A 54 -7.22 57.08 -10.30
C SER A 54 -8.55 57.07 -11.06
N TYR A 55 -8.54 57.45 -12.33
CA TYR A 55 -9.72 57.38 -13.22
C TYR A 55 -10.22 55.95 -13.43
N GLU A 56 -9.32 55.02 -13.78
CA GLU A 56 -9.68 53.61 -13.96
C GLU A 56 -10.16 52.96 -12.65
N GLU A 57 -9.49 53.27 -11.54
CA GLU A 57 -9.85 52.77 -10.23
C GLU A 57 -11.22 53.29 -9.79
N ARG A 58 -11.51 54.58 -9.99
CA ARG A 58 -12.81 55.18 -9.68
C ARG A 58 -13.95 54.49 -10.43
N ARG A 59 -13.76 54.20 -11.73
CA ARG A 59 -14.76 53.47 -12.54
C ARG A 59 -14.98 52.04 -12.05
N LYS A 60 -13.91 51.28 -11.82
CA LYS A 60 -14.00 49.91 -11.28
C LYS A 60 -14.61 49.89 -9.88
N LYS A 61 -14.31 50.88 -9.04
CA LYS A 61 -14.89 51.03 -7.71
C LYS A 61 -16.38 51.36 -7.79
N ALA A 62 -16.79 52.28 -8.65
CA ALA A 62 -18.20 52.60 -8.89
C ALA A 62 -18.97 51.36 -9.34
N PHE A 63 -18.44 50.61 -10.31
CA PHE A 63 -19.05 49.38 -10.80
C PHE A 63 -19.20 48.33 -9.70
N ARG A 64 -18.13 48.06 -8.92
CA ARG A 64 -18.19 47.12 -7.78
C ARG A 64 -19.20 47.56 -6.73
N ASN A 65 -19.26 48.85 -6.41
CA ASN A 65 -20.20 49.38 -5.42
C ASN A 65 -21.66 49.26 -5.88
N ALA A 66 -21.93 49.43 -7.18
CA ALA A 66 -23.27 49.28 -7.74
C ALA A 66 -23.70 47.81 -7.83
N THR A 67 -22.78 46.92 -8.21
CA THR A 67 -23.07 45.49 -8.45
C THR A 67 -23.05 44.63 -7.20
N ALA A 68 -22.21 44.93 -6.20
CA ALA A 68 -22.11 44.14 -4.97
C ALA A 68 -23.44 43.91 -4.23
N PRO A 69 -24.30 44.93 -3.99
CA PRO A 69 -25.59 44.70 -3.33
C PRO A 69 -26.54 43.87 -4.21
N ILE A 70 -26.50 44.05 -5.53
CA ILE A 70 -27.31 43.30 -6.49
C ILE A 70 -26.90 41.83 -6.48
N LEU A 71 -25.61 41.53 -6.59
CA LEU A 71 -25.08 40.16 -6.54
C LEU A 71 -25.50 39.44 -5.27
N LYS A 72 -25.36 40.11 -4.12
CA LYS A 72 -25.76 39.55 -2.82
C LYS A 72 -27.26 39.23 -2.80
N ALA A 73 -28.11 40.17 -3.21
CA ALA A 73 -29.56 39.98 -3.25
C ALA A 73 -29.97 38.86 -4.20
N VAL A 74 -29.35 38.77 -5.38
CA VAL A 74 -29.58 37.67 -6.35
C VAL A 74 -29.22 36.31 -5.73
N VAL A 75 -28.05 36.20 -5.10
CA VAL A 75 -27.61 34.96 -4.46
C VAL A 75 -28.55 34.56 -3.32
N ASP A 76 -28.98 35.52 -2.51
CA ASP A 76 -29.93 35.27 -1.42
C ASP A 76 -31.29 34.79 -1.97
N ARG A 77 -31.83 35.43 -3.01
CA ARG A 77 -33.07 35.01 -3.69
C ARG A 77 -32.97 33.65 -4.37
N LEU A 78 -31.81 33.29 -4.89
CA LEU A 78 -31.57 31.95 -5.43
C LEU A 78 -31.53 30.92 -4.29
N ALA A 79 -30.80 31.21 -3.21
CA ALA A 79 -30.70 30.31 -2.07
C ALA A 79 -32.05 30.07 -1.38
N GLU A 80 -32.93 31.07 -1.32
CA GLU A 80 -34.29 30.95 -0.79
C GLU A 80 -35.18 29.97 -1.56
N GLN A 81 -34.91 29.73 -2.84
CA GLN A 81 -35.69 28.78 -3.65
C GLN A 81 -35.34 27.32 -3.35
N TRP A 82 -34.26 27.08 -2.61
CA TRP A 82 -33.88 25.73 -2.21
C TRP A 82 -34.86 25.15 -1.19
N PRO A 83 -35.33 23.89 -1.34
CA PRO A 83 -34.93 22.90 -2.34
C PRO A 83 -35.80 22.93 -3.62
N CYS A 84 -35.16 23.19 -4.76
CA CYS A 84 -35.77 23.07 -6.09
C CYS A 84 -34.76 22.45 -7.08
N GLU A 85 -35.24 21.76 -8.11
CA GLU A 85 -34.35 21.18 -9.14
C GLU A 85 -33.83 22.26 -10.09
N VAL A 86 -34.70 23.19 -10.49
CA VAL A 86 -34.37 24.30 -11.39
C VAL A 86 -34.90 25.59 -10.76
N PRO A 87 -34.04 26.61 -10.52
CA PRO A 87 -34.49 27.89 -9.99
C PRO A 87 -35.26 28.68 -11.05
N THR A 88 -36.17 29.53 -10.60
CA THR A 88 -37.06 30.33 -11.46
C THR A 88 -36.56 31.77 -11.56
N ALA A 89 -36.55 32.31 -12.79
CA ALA A 89 -36.12 33.69 -13.07
C ALA A 89 -36.98 34.75 -12.37
N ALA A 90 -38.28 34.48 -12.15
CA ALA A 90 -39.23 35.40 -11.54
C ALA A 90 -38.81 35.86 -10.13
N SER A 91 -38.24 34.97 -9.32
CA SER A 91 -37.75 35.32 -7.98
C SER A 91 -36.57 36.31 -8.06
N VAL A 92 -35.68 36.13 -9.03
CA VAL A 92 -34.52 37.00 -9.24
C VAL A 92 -34.92 38.35 -9.84
N SER A 93 -35.94 38.39 -10.70
CA SER A 93 -36.44 39.64 -11.31
C SER A 93 -37.00 40.66 -10.30
N SER A 94 -37.31 40.22 -9.08
CA SER A 94 -37.74 41.11 -7.99
C SER A 94 -36.59 41.96 -7.41
N VAL A 95 -35.34 41.65 -7.75
CA VAL A 95 -34.16 42.40 -7.27
C VAL A 95 -34.04 43.70 -8.04
N ASP A 96 -33.95 44.81 -7.30
CA ASP A 96 -33.84 46.14 -7.90
C ASP A 96 -32.62 46.26 -8.82
N ARG A 97 -32.83 46.87 -9.98
CA ARG A 97 -31.82 47.11 -11.04
C ARG A 97 -31.06 45.88 -11.54
N VAL A 98 -31.52 44.66 -11.27
CA VAL A 98 -30.81 43.43 -11.68
C VAL A 98 -30.62 43.35 -13.20
N SER A 99 -31.66 43.70 -13.97
CA SER A 99 -31.65 43.68 -15.44
C SER A 99 -30.72 44.71 -16.07
N VAL A 100 -30.24 45.69 -15.30
CA VAL A 100 -29.28 46.70 -15.77
C VAL A 100 -27.87 46.10 -15.88
N TYR A 101 -27.54 45.12 -15.04
CA TYR A 101 -26.19 44.56 -14.93
C TYR A 101 -26.10 43.07 -15.30
N LEU A 102 -27.21 42.34 -15.26
CA LEU A 102 -27.24 40.89 -15.41
C LEU A 102 -28.38 40.45 -16.31
N ASP A 103 -28.10 39.51 -17.21
CA ASP A 103 -29.12 38.77 -17.95
C ASP A 103 -29.69 37.65 -17.08
N LEU A 104 -30.99 37.72 -16.80
CA LEU A 104 -31.72 36.74 -16.00
C LEU A 104 -31.68 35.33 -16.61
N ASN A 105 -31.73 35.22 -17.93
CA ASN A 105 -31.68 33.92 -18.61
C ASN A 105 -30.29 33.30 -18.47
N GLU A 106 -29.24 34.12 -18.58
CA GLU A 106 -27.87 33.67 -18.40
C GLU A 106 -27.61 33.23 -16.94
N ILE A 107 -28.20 33.93 -15.96
CA ILE A 107 -28.15 33.50 -14.56
C ILE A 107 -28.73 32.09 -14.42
N ILE A 108 -29.98 31.87 -14.84
CA ILE A 108 -30.64 30.57 -14.70
C ILE A 108 -29.90 29.47 -15.47
N TYR A 109 -29.39 29.78 -16.67
CA TYR A 109 -28.57 28.85 -17.45
C TYR A 109 -27.29 28.44 -16.71
N LYS A 110 -26.59 29.38 -16.07
CA LYS A 110 -25.37 29.09 -15.30
C LYS A 110 -25.64 28.34 -14.00
N VAL A 111 -26.67 28.73 -13.24
CA VAL A 111 -26.94 28.14 -11.91
C VAL A 111 -27.76 26.85 -11.98
N GLY A 112 -28.55 26.65 -13.03
CA GLY A 112 -29.42 25.49 -13.21
C GLY A 112 -28.72 24.14 -13.03
N PRO A 113 -27.57 23.88 -13.68
CA PRO A 113 -26.80 22.66 -13.49
C PRO A 113 -26.35 22.44 -12.04
N MET A 114 -26.11 23.51 -11.28
CA MET A 114 -25.72 23.43 -9.87
C MET A 114 -26.90 22.99 -9.01
N PHE A 115 -28.07 23.63 -9.18
CA PHE A 115 -29.30 23.25 -8.49
C PHE A 115 -29.70 21.82 -8.79
N LYS A 116 -29.61 21.40 -10.05
CA LYS A 116 -29.88 20.02 -10.45
C LYS A 116 -28.95 19.03 -9.75
N ALA A 117 -27.65 19.33 -9.68
CA ALA A 117 -26.69 18.48 -8.98
C ALA A 117 -27.00 18.36 -7.48
N TRP A 118 -27.27 19.49 -6.81
CA TRP A 118 -27.65 19.48 -5.39
C TRP A 118 -28.96 18.74 -5.16
N TYR A 119 -29.95 18.91 -6.03
CA TYR A 119 -31.26 18.28 -5.92
C TYR A 119 -31.15 16.77 -6.08
N ASN A 120 -30.40 16.30 -7.07
CA ASN A 120 -30.13 14.87 -7.26
C ASN A 120 -29.44 14.26 -6.02
N ASN A 121 -28.46 14.96 -5.46
CA ASN A 121 -27.78 14.52 -4.25
C ASN A 121 -28.71 14.52 -3.01
N LEU A 122 -29.63 15.49 -2.91
CA LEU A 122 -30.66 15.51 -1.87
C LEU A 122 -31.59 14.31 -2.00
N GLN A 123 -32.08 14.00 -3.20
CA GLN A 123 -32.92 12.82 -3.45
C GLN A 123 -32.18 11.52 -3.10
N PHE A 124 -30.90 11.42 -3.47
CA PHE A 124 -30.08 10.27 -3.09
C PHE A 124 -29.92 10.15 -1.57
N PHE A 125 -29.70 11.26 -0.87
CA PHE A 125 -29.62 11.27 0.59
C PHE A 125 -30.93 10.81 1.24
N LEU A 126 -32.07 11.32 0.78
CA LEU A 126 -33.39 10.93 1.29
C LEU A 126 -33.69 9.45 1.03
N TYR A 127 -33.24 8.92 -0.10
CA TYR A 127 -33.32 7.50 -0.42
C TYR A 127 -32.52 6.64 0.56
N LEU A 128 -31.27 7.02 0.84
CA LEU A 128 -30.43 6.32 1.82
C LEU A 128 -31.03 6.39 3.24
N GLU A 129 -31.55 7.54 3.63
CA GLU A 129 -32.23 7.71 4.91
C GLU A 129 -33.45 6.79 5.03
N ARG A 130 -34.24 6.66 3.95
CA ARG A 130 -35.36 5.73 3.89
C ARG A 130 -34.92 4.27 4.03
N ILE A 131 -33.83 3.86 3.36
CA ILE A 131 -33.26 2.52 3.55
C ILE A 131 -32.88 2.32 5.01
N GLY A 132 -32.15 3.27 5.61
CA GLY A 132 -31.77 3.23 7.02
C GLY A 132 -32.98 3.02 7.92
N ARG A 133 -34.04 3.81 7.74
CA ARG A 133 -35.29 3.66 8.51
C ARG A 133 -35.95 2.29 8.33
N ILE A 134 -35.99 1.75 7.10
CA ILE A 134 -36.58 0.43 6.82
C ILE A 134 -35.78 -0.67 7.52
N ILE A 135 -34.45 -0.61 7.46
CA ILE A 135 -33.54 -1.57 8.12
C ILE A 135 -33.69 -1.49 9.63
N SER A 136 -33.65 -0.28 10.21
CA SER A 136 -33.80 -0.08 11.65
C SER A 136 -35.17 -0.51 12.19
N ALA A 137 -36.20 -0.50 11.36
CA ALA A 137 -37.54 -0.98 11.73
C ALA A 137 -37.69 -2.50 11.58
N GLN A 138 -36.72 -3.21 11.01
CA GLN A 138 -36.80 -4.67 10.95
C GLN A 138 -36.52 -5.28 12.33
N PRO A 139 -37.28 -6.33 12.73
CA PRO A 139 -36.98 -7.06 13.94
C PRO A 139 -35.60 -7.69 13.83
N VAL A 140 -34.69 -7.28 14.71
CA VAL A 140 -33.36 -7.88 14.81
C VAL A 140 -33.51 -9.17 15.61
N ILE A 141 -33.41 -10.30 14.93
CA ILE A 141 -33.22 -11.58 15.61
C ILE A 141 -31.77 -11.61 16.07
N GLN A 142 -31.56 -11.45 17.38
CA GLN A 142 -30.27 -11.72 17.97
C GLN A 142 -30.03 -13.22 17.86
N ILE A 143 -29.21 -13.59 16.89
CA ILE A 143 -28.66 -14.93 16.84
C ILE A 143 -27.58 -14.91 17.92
N GLU A 144 -27.82 -15.63 19.02
CA GLU A 144 -26.73 -16.10 19.87
C GLU A 144 -25.87 -17.02 19.01
N VAL A 145 -24.94 -16.42 18.29
CA VAL A 145 -23.78 -17.14 17.84
C VAL A 145 -23.10 -17.49 19.14
N SER A 146 -23.26 -18.74 19.57
CA SER A 146 -22.34 -19.37 20.51
C SER A 146 -20.97 -18.99 19.98
N THR A 147 -20.34 -18.00 20.60
CA THR A 147 -18.94 -17.71 20.32
C THR A 147 -18.31 -19.06 20.50
N PRO A 148 -17.74 -19.68 19.44
CA PRO A 148 -17.05 -20.92 19.66
C PRO A 148 -16.07 -20.56 20.77
N ARG A 149 -16.26 -21.18 21.95
CA ARG A 149 -15.25 -21.12 22.97
C ARG A 149 -14.10 -21.78 22.27
N LEU A 150 -13.25 -20.96 21.69
CA LEU A 150 -11.89 -21.32 21.40
C LEU A 150 -11.37 -21.64 22.79
N HIS A 151 -11.57 -22.90 23.17
CA HIS A 151 -10.70 -23.55 24.10
C HIS A 151 -9.36 -23.48 23.41
N PHE A 152 -8.69 -22.35 23.63
CA PHE A 152 -7.26 -22.34 23.59
C PHE A 152 -6.90 -23.39 24.63
N PRO A 153 -6.37 -24.57 24.23
CA PRO A 153 -5.78 -25.43 25.22
C PRO A 153 -4.86 -24.53 26.03
N SER A 154 -5.03 -24.52 27.37
CA SER A 154 -4.12 -23.79 28.28
C SER A 154 -2.76 -23.97 27.70
N ALA A 155 -2.11 -22.86 27.29
CA ALA A 155 -0.93 -22.92 26.45
C ALA A 155 0.02 -23.90 27.12
N ILE A 156 0.02 -25.15 26.63
CA ILE A 156 1.14 -26.00 26.84
C ILE A 156 2.17 -25.16 26.11
N LEU A 157 3.15 -24.65 26.85
CA LEU A 157 4.33 -24.01 26.31
C LEU A 157 5.15 -25.03 25.49
N SER A 158 4.48 -25.93 24.78
CA SER A 158 4.98 -26.69 23.68
C SER A 158 4.49 -25.92 22.47
N THR A 159 5.34 -24.99 22.03
CA THR A 159 5.28 -24.39 20.70
C THR A 159 4.77 -25.45 19.72
N PRO A 160 3.58 -25.28 19.12
CA PRO A 160 3.16 -26.19 18.07
C PRO A 160 4.17 -25.99 16.96
N ILE A 161 4.96 -27.04 16.68
CA ILE A 161 5.95 -27.06 15.62
C ILE A 161 5.15 -26.94 14.31
N ARG A 162 4.85 -25.70 13.90
CA ARG A 162 4.12 -25.38 12.66
C ARG A 162 5.03 -25.51 11.44
N PHE A 163 6.34 -25.48 11.67
CA PHE A 163 7.38 -25.79 10.71
C PHE A 163 8.31 -26.78 11.36
N VAL A 164 8.38 -28.00 10.82
CA VAL A 164 9.46 -28.93 11.15
C VAL A 164 10.69 -28.42 10.40
N THR A 165 11.56 -27.70 11.11
CA THR A 165 12.88 -27.38 10.58
C THR A 165 13.72 -28.65 10.53
N GLY A 166 14.80 -28.65 9.75
CA GLY A 166 15.72 -29.80 9.73
C GLY A 166 16.17 -30.21 11.13
N ASN A 167 16.35 -29.26 12.05
CA ASN A 167 16.71 -29.52 13.45
C ASN A 167 15.62 -30.26 14.24
N ASP A 168 14.35 -30.03 13.93
CA ASP A 168 13.24 -30.65 14.66
C ASP A 168 13.12 -32.16 14.37
N LEU A 169 13.62 -32.62 13.22
CA LEU A 169 13.75 -34.05 12.91
C LEU A 169 14.78 -34.78 13.79
N PHE A 170 15.74 -34.05 14.36
CA PHE A 170 16.88 -34.62 15.11
C PHE A 170 16.85 -34.33 16.63
N THR A 171 15.73 -33.80 17.16
CA THR A 171 15.60 -33.45 18.59
C THR A 171 15.06 -34.58 19.48
N GLY A 172 14.64 -35.71 18.93
CA GLY A 172 14.38 -36.92 19.72
C GLY A 172 15.68 -37.44 20.34
N ALA A 173 15.62 -37.95 21.59
CA ALA A 173 16.78 -38.48 22.31
C ALA A 173 17.63 -39.35 21.38
N GLY A 174 18.77 -38.79 20.96
CA GLY A 174 19.58 -39.35 19.88
C GLY A 174 19.95 -40.79 20.21
N HIS A 175 19.78 -41.68 19.24
CA HIS A 175 20.39 -43.00 19.35
C HIS A 175 21.89 -42.79 19.57
N THR A 176 22.43 -43.41 20.62
CA THR A 176 23.87 -43.34 20.94
C THR A 176 24.66 -43.73 19.70
N MET A 177 25.30 -42.74 19.09
CA MET A 177 26.21 -42.97 17.98
C MET A 177 27.33 -43.90 18.45
N PRO A 178 27.72 -44.92 17.66
CA PRO A 178 28.91 -45.70 17.96
C PRO A 178 30.10 -44.74 18.07
N ASN A 179 30.72 -44.68 19.24
CA ASN A 179 31.88 -43.83 19.50
C ASN A 179 33.06 -44.30 18.63
N ASN A 180 33.43 -43.54 17.60
CA ASN A 180 34.37 -43.94 16.55
C ASN A 180 35.79 -43.37 16.77
N SER A 181 36.39 -43.62 17.93
CA SER A 181 37.81 -43.28 18.18
C SER A 181 38.79 -44.11 17.33
N ALA A 182 38.33 -45.06 16.51
CA ALA A 182 39.19 -46.02 15.83
C ALA A 182 39.58 -45.66 14.38
N ALA A 183 39.15 -44.51 13.84
CA ALA A 183 39.30 -44.20 12.41
C ALA A 183 39.83 -42.80 12.09
N VAL A 184 40.65 -42.19 12.96
CA VAL A 184 41.36 -40.95 12.60
C VAL A 184 42.62 -41.35 11.82
N VAL A 185 42.62 -41.06 10.51
CA VAL A 185 43.87 -40.96 9.75
C VAL A 185 44.62 -39.76 10.30
N ASP A 186 45.88 -39.95 10.69
CA ASP A 186 46.71 -38.89 11.27
C ASP A 186 46.91 -37.75 10.25
N ILE A 187 46.23 -36.62 10.47
CA ILE A 187 46.22 -35.44 9.60
C ILE A 187 47.51 -34.61 9.76
N ASP A 188 48.39 -34.97 10.70
CA ASP A 188 49.68 -34.31 10.93
C ASP A 188 50.66 -34.40 9.73
N GLN A 189 50.24 -34.99 8.62
CA GLN A 189 51.00 -35.17 7.38
C GLN A 189 50.77 -34.05 6.32
N LEU A 190 49.93 -33.05 6.57
CA LEU A 190 49.71 -31.90 5.66
C LEU A 190 50.63 -30.71 5.98
N VAL A 191 51.38 -30.20 4.99
CA VAL A 191 52.26 -29.03 5.16
C VAL A 191 51.80 -27.86 4.26
N LEU A 192 51.66 -26.66 4.84
CA LEU A 192 51.39 -25.41 4.11
C LEU A 192 52.63 -24.94 3.35
N ARG A 193 52.51 -24.56 2.08
CA ARG A 193 53.56 -23.81 1.36
C ARG A 193 52.97 -22.61 0.63
N LYS A 194 53.47 -21.40 0.94
CA LYS A 194 53.07 -20.15 0.29
C LYS A 194 53.73 -20.05 -1.08
N ASN A 195 52.95 -19.99 -2.15
CA ASN A 195 53.46 -19.59 -3.47
C ASN A 195 53.25 -18.09 -3.65
N VAL A 196 54.34 -17.35 -3.90
CA VAL A 196 54.30 -15.94 -4.27
C VAL A 196 53.97 -15.88 -5.77
N ALA A 197 52.69 -16.05 -6.12
CA ALA A 197 52.25 -15.98 -7.51
C ALA A 197 51.84 -14.54 -7.85
N SER A 198 52.72 -13.87 -8.60
CA SER A 198 52.53 -12.68 -9.44
C SER A 198 51.61 -11.59 -8.89
N SER A 199 52.23 -10.51 -8.37
CA SER A 199 51.60 -9.19 -8.24
C SER A 199 50.72 -8.92 -9.46
N ASN A 200 49.43 -8.65 -9.23
CA ASN A 200 48.46 -8.31 -10.28
C ASN A 200 48.76 -6.90 -10.84
N ASP A 201 49.94 -6.72 -11.44
CA ASP A 201 50.48 -5.43 -11.87
C ASP A 201 49.56 -4.76 -12.88
N ARG A 202 48.89 -5.55 -13.74
CA ARG A 202 47.89 -5.08 -14.71
C ARG A 202 46.67 -4.44 -14.06
N LEU A 203 46.20 -5.01 -12.95
CA LEU A 203 45.06 -4.45 -12.21
C LEU A 203 45.45 -3.11 -11.58
N ARG A 204 46.66 -3.04 -11.02
CA ARG A 204 47.23 -1.82 -10.46
C ARG A 204 47.36 -0.72 -11.51
N THR A 205 47.90 -1.04 -12.69
CA THR A 205 48.03 -0.06 -13.79
C THR A 205 46.69 0.47 -14.29
N LEU A 206 45.65 -0.36 -14.27
CA LEU A 206 44.30 0.04 -14.69
C LEU A 206 43.65 0.99 -13.68
N VAL A 207 43.82 0.73 -12.37
CA VAL A 207 43.35 1.62 -11.31
C VAL A 207 44.04 2.99 -11.40
N ASP A 208 45.35 3.02 -11.59
CA ASP A 208 46.12 4.28 -11.70
C ASP A 208 45.68 5.12 -12.92
N ARG A 209 45.36 4.46 -14.04
CA ARG A 209 44.84 5.17 -15.22
C ARG A 209 43.45 5.76 -15.00
N LEU A 210 42.57 5.02 -14.32
CA LEU A 210 41.22 5.49 -14.00
C LEU A 210 41.26 6.71 -13.07
N GLU A 211 42.18 6.72 -12.11
CA GLU A 211 42.42 7.87 -11.22
C GLU A 211 42.86 9.11 -12.00
N ALA A 212 43.75 8.95 -12.99
CA ALA A 212 44.23 10.05 -13.82
C ALA A 212 43.16 10.62 -14.77
N THR A 213 42.18 9.80 -15.17
CA THR A 213 41.08 10.21 -16.09
C THR A 213 39.81 10.65 -15.37
N ALA A 214 39.69 10.41 -14.06
CA ALA A 214 38.53 10.82 -13.29
C ALA A 214 38.46 12.35 -13.28
N ALA A 215 37.42 12.92 -13.90
CA ALA A 215 37.18 14.36 -13.87
C ALA A 215 36.84 14.79 -12.43
N ASP A 216 36.64 16.09 -12.15
CA ASP A 216 36.31 16.61 -10.81
C ASP A 216 34.95 16.14 -10.23
N SER A 217 34.35 15.10 -10.81
CA SER A 217 33.25 14.35 -10.24
C SER A 217 33.67 13.62 -8.97
N LYS A 218 33.08 14.05 -7.84
CA LYS A 218 33.25 13.40 -6.53
C LYS A 218 32.89 11.90 -6.53
N TYR A 219 32.01 11.47 -7.44
CA TYR A 219 31.54 10.09 -7.51
C TYR A 219 32.54 9.17 -8.20
N GLU A 220 33.20 9.65 -9.25
CA GLU A 220 34.25 8.89 -9.94
C GLU A 220 35.47 8.69 -9.04
N LYS A 221 35.88 9.74 -8.33
CA LYS A 221 36.99 9.65 -7.35
C LYS A 221 36.72 8.65 -6.24
N ALA A 222 35.49 8.62 -5.70
CA ALA A 222 35.11 7.65 -4.67
C ALA A 222 35.17 6.21 -5.20
N HIS A 223 34.64 5.97 -6.41
CA HIS A 223 34.63 4.64 -7.00
C HIS A 223 36.04 4.09 -7.28
N VAL A 224 36.96 4.94 -7.74
CA VAL A 224 38.36 4.53 -7.99
C VAL A 224 39.08 4.18 -6.68
N ASN A 225 38.80 4.87 -5.58
CA ASN A 225 39.37 4.55 -4.27
C ASN A 225 38.90 3.17 -3.77
N ASP A 226 37.61 2.87 -3.84
CA ASP A 226 37.07 1.56 -3.42
C ASP A 226 37.70 0.40 -4.21
N LEU A 227 37.98 0.64 -5.49
CA LEU A 227 38.63 -0.34 -6.38
C LEU A 227 40.09 -0.59 -5.98
N ARG A 228 40.80 0.46 -5.54
CA ARG A 228 42.20 0.37 -5.05
C ARG A 228 42.28 -0.46 -3.76
N ASP A 229 41.35 -0.26 -2.84
CA ASP A 229 41.29 -1.01 -1.58
C ASP A 229 41.02 -2.50 -1.84
N SER A 230 40.07 -2.79 -2.74
CA SER A 230 39.73 -4.16 -3.15
C SER A 230 40.92 -4.88 -3.80
N SER A 231 41.70 -4.20 -4.64
CA SER A 231 42.91 -4.76 -5.25
C SER A 231 43.97 -5.13 -4.21
N SER A 232 44.10 -4.34 -3.15
CA SER A 232 45.09 -4.56 -2.09
C SER A 232 44.73 -5.78 -1.23
N ALA A 233 43.45 -5.97 -0.94
CA ALA A 233 42.94 -7.13 -0.20
C ALA A 233 43.18 -8.45 -0.96
N LEU A 234 42.93 -8.46 -2.28
CA LEU A 234 43.10 -9.67 -3.11
C LEU A 234 44.55 -10.18 -3.15
N GLN A 235 45.54 -9.28 -3.09
CA GLN A 235 46.96 -9.68 -3.07
C GLN A 235 47.33 -10.47 -1.80
N GLN A 236 46.57 -10.31 -0.72
CA GLN A 236 46.89 -10.93 0.57
C GLN A 236 46.35 -12.36 0.71
N SER A 237 45.46 -12.83 -0.18
CA SER A 237 44.65 -14.04 0.06
C SER A 237 45.05 -15.31 -0.71
N GLN A 238 46.19 -15.36 -1.41
CA GLN A 238 46.59 -16.56 -2.17
C GLN A 238 47.45 -17.56 -1.36
N TYR A 239 46.83 -18.63 -0.86
CA TYR A 239 47.50 -19.80 -0.25
C TYR A 239 47.02 -21.12 -0.90
N GLN A 240 47.90 -22.12 -1.08
CA GLN A 240 47.59 -23.48 -1.55
C GLN A 240 48.28 -24.56 -0.68
N TYR A 241 47.68 -25.76 -0.56
CA TYR A 241 48.07 -26.85 0.36
C TYR A 241 48.58 -28.10 -0.41
N THR A 242 49.59 -28.80 0.13
CA THR A 242 50.12 -30.07 -0.44
C THR A 242 50.41 -31.13 0.63
N LEU A 243 50.19 -32.43 0.31
CA LEU A 243 50.42 -33.60 1.18
C LEU A 243 51.88 -34.06 1.19
N ARG A 244 52.39 -34.52 2.34
CA ARG A 244 53.73 -35.13 2.48
C ARG A 244 53.73 -36.58 1.96
N ASN A 245 54.79 -36.96 1.26
CA ASN A 245 54.93 -38.26 0.59
C ASN A 245 54.92 -39.42 1.60
N CYS A 246 53.93 -40.31 1.54
CA CYS A 246 53.82 -41.48 2.41
C CYS A 246 53.66 -42.75 1.57
N ASP A 247 54.56 -43.71 1.78
CA ASP A 247 54.77 -44.86 0.88
C ASP A 247 53.62 -45.89 0.87
N ASN A 248 52.58 -45.70 1.70
CA ASN A 248 51.38 -46.53 1.72
C ASN A 248 50.06 -45.73 1.70
N ILE A 249 50.09 -44.45 1.25
CA ILE A 249 48.89 -43.59 1.16
C ILE A 249 47.74 -44.33 0.48
N GLN A 250 48.01 -45.03 -0.62
CA GLN A 250 46.95 -45.69 -1.38
C GLN A 250 46.27 -46.81 -0.58
N GLN A 251 47.02 -47.59 0.20
CA GLN A 251 46.46 -48.63 1.07
C GLN A 251 45.76 -48.05 2.30
N ASP A 252 46.32 -47.00 2.90
CA ASP A 252 45.74 -46.36 4.08
C ASP A 252 44.47 -45.61 3.72
N VAL A 253 44.46 -44.90 2.58
CA VAL A 253 43.27 -44.28 2.01
C VAL A 253 42.25 -45.34 1.60
N ALA A 254 42.66 -46.46 0.99
CA ALA A 254 41.72 -47.52 0.64
C ALA A 254 41.12 -48.22 1.88
N ARG A 255 41.92 -48.46 2.92
CA ARG A 255 41.45 -49.00 4.20
C ARG A 255 40.49 -48.03 4.88
N HIS A 256 40.85 -46.76 4.93
CA HIS A 256 40.01 -45.70 5.48
C HIS A 256 38.71 -45.56 4.70
N LEU A 257 38.77 -45.57 3.35
CA LEU A 257 37.60 -45.53 2.48
C LEU A 257 36.64 -46.70 2.78
N ARG A 258 37.14 -47.92 2.94
CA ARG A 258 36.28 -49.07 3.32
C ARG A 258 35.64 -48.87 4.68
N VAL A 259 36.39 -48.37 5.66
CA VAL A 259 35.86 -48.06 7.00
C VAL A 259 34.78 -46.98 6.92
N CYS A 260 35.03 -45.89 6.18
CA CYS A 260 34.05 -44.84 5.95
C CYS A 260 32.80 -45.36 5.22
N GLN A 261 32.95 -46.22 4.22
CA GLN A 261 31.81 -46.81 3.51
C GLN A 261 30.94 -47.67 4.43
N MET A 262 31.56 -48.52 5.27
CA MET A 262 30.81 -49.30 6.26
C MET A 262 30.15 -48.40 7.31
N GLN A 263 30.83 -47.33 7.73
CA GLN A 263 30.29 -46.35 8.67
C GLN A 263 29.08 -45.60 8.08
N VAL A 264 29.19 -45.12 6.83
CA VAL A 264 28.08 -44.47 6.14
C VAL A 264 26.90 -45.42 6.00
N GLY A 265 27.14 -46.69 5.67
CA GLY A 265 26.09 -47.71 5.64
C GLY A 265 25.41 -47.90 7.00
N SER A 266 26.19 -47.99 8.08
CA SER A 266 25.68 -48.11 9.45
C SER A 266 24.85 -46.89 9.89
N VAL A 267 25.34 -45.68 9.62
CA VAL A 267 24.64 -44.43 9.93
C VAL A 267 23.36 -44.31 9.10
N TYR A 268 23.41 -44.67 7.82
CA TYR A 268 22.23 -44.65 6.95
C TYR A 268 21.16 -45.60 7.45
N GLU A 269 21.51 -46.84 7.81
CA GLU A 269 20.57 -47.81 8.41
C GLU A 269 19.96 -47.28 9.73
N LEU A 270 20.77 -46.64 10.58
CA LEU A 270 20.27 -46.00 11.81
C LEU A 270 19.29 -44.86 11.51
N LEU A 271 19.58 -44.01 10.52
CA LEU A 271 18.70 -42.92 10.11
C LEU A 271 17.40 -43.45 9.50
N VAL A 272 17.47 -44.46 8.63
CA VAL A 272 16.29 -45.12 8.06
C VAL A 272 15.40 -45.68 9.17
N ARG A 273 15.98 -46.37 10.16
CA ARG A 273 15.23 -46.86 11.33
C ARG A 273 14.60 -45.76 12.17
N ALA A 274 15.30 -44.64 12.39
CA ALA A 274 14.76 -43.52 13.15
C ALA A 274 13.57 -42.84 12.46
N VAL A 275 13.57 -42.83 11.12
CA VAL A 275 12.55 -42.20 10.26
C VAL A 275 11.37 -43.13 9.96
N LEU A 276 11.49 -44.45 10.19
CA LEU A 276 10.41 -45.42 10.00
C LEU A 276 9.26 -45.24 11.05
N PRO A 277 7.97 -45.41 10.69
CA PRO A 277 6.81 -44.88 11.43
C PRO A 277 6.54 -45.44 12.84
N GLN A 278 7.36 -46.36 13.35
CA GLN A 278 7.21 -46.86 14.72
C GLN A 278 7.58 -45.80 15.77
N SER A 279 8.37 -44.78 15.41
CA SER A 279 8.57 -43.57 16.23
C SER A 279 7.38 -42.61 16.20
N ILE A 280 6.52 -42.68 15.18
CA ILE A 280 5.30 -41.85 15.04
C ILE A 280 4.16 -42.37 15.94
N GLN A 281 4.19 -43.63 16.41
CA GLN A 281 3.23 -44.12 17.41
C GLN A 281 3.28 -43.35 18.75
N ARG A 282 4.39 -42.66 19.06
CA ARG A 282 4.45 -41.74 20.22
C ARG A 282 3.75 -40.40 19.98
N LEU A 283 3.46 -40.04 18.74
CA LEU A 283 2.71 -38.82 18.36
C LEU A 283 1.19 -39.07 18.21
N TYR A 284 0.74 -40.32 18.12
CA TYR A 284 -0.69 -40.70 18.09
C TYR A 284 -1.38 -40.70 19.47
N ARG A 285 -0.82 -40.03 20.50
CA ARG A 285 -1.60 -39.61 21.68
C ARG A 285 -2.35 -38.29 21.47
N ALA A 286 -2.27 -37.69 20.28
CA ALA A 286 -3.23 -36.67 19.86
C ALA A 286 -4.40 -37.35 19.15
N VAL A 287 -5.56 -37.36 19.82
CA VAL A 287 -6.86 -37.83 19.29
C VAL A 287 -7.09 -37.17 17.94
N PRO A 288 -7.32 -37.92 16.85
CA PRO A 288 -7.50 -37.30 15.57
C PRO A 288 -8.95 -36.79 15.48
N LEU A 289 -9.07 -35.47 15.31
CA LEU A 289 -10.27 -34.61 15.34
C LEU A 289 -11.38 -34.91 14.30
N TRP A 290 -11.29 -36.01 13.55
CA TRP A 290 -12.21 -36.36 12.46
C TRP A 290 -13.26 -37.41 12.86
N SER A 291 -13.18 -37.99 14.05
CA SER A 291 -14.12 -39.01 14.53
C SER A 291 -15.41 -38.47 15.18
N ALA A 292 -15.69 -37.16 15.11
CA ALA A 292 -16.84 -36.52 15.75
C ALA A 292 -17.77 -35.78 14.77
N TRP A 293 -18.00 -36.32 13.57
CA TRP A 293 -19.11 -35.88 12.72
C TRP A 293 -20.35 -36.75 12.98
N PRO A 294 -21.51 -36.19 13.37
CA PRO A 294 -22.72 -36.97 13.56
C PRO A 294 -23.30 -37.36 12.19
N LEU A 295 -23.43 -38.68 11.97
CA LEU A 295 -24.27 -39.27 10.93
C LEU A 295 -25.73 -38.93 11.22
N HIS A 296 -26.39 -38.21 10.32
CA HIS A 296 -27.85 -38.08 10.29
C HIS A 296 -28.46 -39.42 9.84
N PRO A 297 -29.43 -40.01 10.57
CA PRO A 297 -30.16 -41.16 10.06
C PRO A 297 -31.27 -40.69 9.11
N SER A 298 -31.25 -41.28 7.92
CA SER A 298 -32.39 -41.40 7.01
C SER A 298 -33.52 -42.16 7.70
N GLY A 299 -34.70 -41.56 7.78
CA GLY A 299 -35.93 -42.20 8.22
C GLY A 299 -37.05 -41.97 7.21
N SER A 300 -37.31 -43.00 6.44
CA SER A 300 -38.49 -43.22 5.60
C SER A 300 -39.65 -43.76 6.45
N GLU A 301 -40.81 -43.10 6.39
CA GLU A 301 -42.16 -43.67 6.21
C GLU A 301 -43.16 -42.53 5.98
#